data_AF-A0A9P0ANG8-F1
#
_entry.id   AF-A0A9P0ANG8-F1
#
_cell.length_a   1.000
_cell.length_b   1.000
_cell.length_c   1.000
_cell.angle_alpha   90.00
_cell.angle_beta   90.00
_cell.angle_gamma   90.00
#
_symmetry.space_group_name_H-M   'P 1'
#
loop_
_entity.id
_entity.type
_entity.pdbx_description
1 polymer ?
#
loop_
_entity_poly.entity_id
_entity_poly.type
_entity_poly.pdbx_seq_one_letter_code
_entity_poly.pdbx_strand_id
1 'polypeptide(L)'
;MESERRKKVALIQAIGTANPPTCYLQADYPELYFEITKSQHLPHLKDKLKRICVNSKIKKRYMLPMEEIVEKNPNIRTYGAPSLDARQDILVEEVPKLAMEAAMKAIEEWGEPAASITHLVFCTSSEISAPSADRRLAKLIGLKPSVQVVAENIEQCLAETFAPLGVENWNELFYAVHTGGAAILRGMQEKLGLAEGKLDASWSVLSEYGNMGSPCVLFVLDALRKKSMGEGRSTTGDGLEMGVLVGFGPGLTVETVALKSVPLKATKK
;
A
#
# COMPACT_ATOMS: atom_id res chain seq x y z
N MET A 1 -4.31 31.48 -34.46
CA MET A 1 -5.35 30.46 -34.19
C MET A 1 -4.64 29.21 -33.68
N GLU A 2 -4.26 29.23 -32.42
CA GLU A 2 -3.58 28.12 -31.76
C GLU A 2 -4.57 27.64 -30.69
N SER A 3 -5.61 26.95 -31.14
CA SER A 3 -6.67 26.49 -30.25
C SER A 3 -6.07 25.47 -29.29
N GLU A 4 -6.14 25.79 -28.00
CA GLU A 4 -5.88 24.94 -26.85
C GLU A 4 -6.10 23.45 -27.15
N ARG A 5 -5.02 22.72 -27.43
CA ARG A 5 -5.00 21.29 -27.12
C ARG A 5 -5.07 21.22 -25.59
N ARG A 6 -6.28 21.15 -25.02
CA ARG A 6 -6.47 20.72 -23.64
C ARG A 6 -5.64 19.45 -23.45
N LYS A 7 -4.58 19.52 -22.66
CA LYS A 7 -3.80 18.32 -22.29
C LYS A 7 -4.80 17.34 -21.68
N LYS A 8 -5.05 16.22 -22.35
CA LYS A 8 -5.93 15.17 -21.86
C LYS A 8 -5.21 14.51 -20.69
N VAL A 9 -5.64 14.82 -19.47
CA VAL A 9 -5.11 14.21 -18.25
C VAL A 9 -5.89 12.92 -17.98
N ALA A 10 -5.20 11.85 -17.60
CA ALA A 10 -5.85 10.61 -17.18
C ALA A 10 -6.59 10.85 -15.85
N LEU A 11 -7.84 10.43 -15.76
CA LEU A 11 -8.68 10.59 -14.58
C LEU A 11 -9.05 9.22 -14.01
N ILE A 12 -8.83 9.03 -12.72
CA ILE A 12 -9.30 7.85 -11.99
C ILE A 12 -10.83 7.94 -11.88
N GLN A 13 -11.54 7.05 -12.59
CA GLN A 13 -13.00 7.04 -12.62
C GLN A 13 -13.62 6.33 -11.41
N ALA A 14 -12.98 5.27 -10.93
CA ALA A 14 -13.47 4.43 -9.84
C ALA A 14 -12.31 3.72 -9.13
N ILE A 15 -12.53 3.32 -7.88
CA ILE A 15 -11.55 2.56 -7.09
C ILE A 15 -12.29 1.47 -6.30
N GLY A 16 -12.00 0.21 -6.62
CA GLY A 16 -12.46 -0.95 -5.88
C GLY A 16 -11.35 -1.60 -5.08
N THR A 17 -11.66 -2.06 -3.87
CA THR A 17 -10.72 -2.75 -2.98
C THR A 17 -11.32 -4.06 -2.45
N ALA A 18 -10.47 -5.07 -2.28
CA ALA A 18 -10.84 -6.36 -1.72
C ALA A 18 -9.71 -6.91 -0.86
N ASN A 19 -10.07 -7.71 0.13
CA ASN A 19 -9.15 -8.38 1.04
C ASN A 19 -9.57 -9.84 1.20
N PRO A 20 -8.64 -10.77 1.50
CA PRO A 20 -9.01 -12.12 1.90
C PRO A 20 -9.99 -12.12 3.08
N PRO A 21 -10.85 -13.13 3.20
CA PRO A 21 -11.95 -13.12 4.17
C PRO A 21 -11.46 -13.21 5.63
N THR A 22 -10.29 -13.82 5.87
CA THR A 22 -9.81 -14.07 7.23
C THR A 22 -9.06 -12.86 7.79
N CYS A 23 -9.57 -12.33 8.89
CA CYS A 23 -8.98 -11.21 9.61
C CYS A 23 -8.18 -11.69 10.83
N TYR A 24 -6.93 -11.26 10.94
CA TYR A 24 -6.04 -11.54 12.05
C TYR A 24 -5.72 -10.26 12.81
N LEU A 25 -5.97 -10.24 14.11
CA LEU A 25 -5.56 -9.14 14.97
C LEU A 25 -4.06 -9.18 15.21
N GLN A 26 -3.41 -8.02 15.13
CA GLN A 26 -1.98 -7.90 15.32
C GLN A 26 -1.55 -8.27 16.76
N ALA A 27 -2.45 -8.08 17.73
CA ALA A 27 -2.25 -8.42 19.13
C ALA A 27 -2.12 -9.94 19.35
N ASP A 28 -2.89 -10.75 18.61
CA ASP A 28 -2.92 -12.21 18.75
C ASP A 28 -1.95 -12.92 17.80
N TYR A 29 -1.44 -12.18 16.81
CA TYR A 29 -0.59 -12.73 15.77
C TYR A 29 0.69 -13.44 16.28
N PRO A 30 1.41 -12.95 17.30
CA PRO A 30 2.61 -13.63 17.79
C PRO A 30 2.32 -15.02 18.37
N GLU A 31 1.20 -15.17 19.08
CA GLU A 31 0.71 -16.43 19.61
C GLU A 31 0.41 -17.40 18.47
N LEU A 32 -0.45 -16.97 17.55
CA LEU A 32 -0.88 -17.76 16.41
C LEU A 32 0.29 -18.17 15.52
N TYR A 33 1.18 -17.23 15.18
CA TYR A 33 2.32 -17.50 14.32
C TYR A 33 3.24 -18.57 14.91
N PHE A 34 3.52 -18.50 16.22
CA PHE A 34 4.36 -19.49 16.90
C PHE A 34 3.68 -20.86 17.00
N GLU A 35 2.35 -20.90 17.06
CA GLU A 35 1.57 -22.13 17.02
C GLU A 35 1.63 -22.81 15.66
N ILE A 36 1.22 -22.08 14.61
CA ILE A 36 1.22 -22.51 13.21
C ILE A 36 2.61 -23.01 12.80
N THR A 37 3.67 -22.30 13.21
CA THR A 37 5.05 -22.63 12.86
C THR A 37 5.74 -23.62 13.79
N LYS A 38 5.04 -24.15 14.81
CA LYS A 38 5.61 -25.07 15.81
C LYS A 38 6.90 -24.53 16.47
N SER A 39 6.96 -23.21 16.66
CA SER A 39 8.15 -22.49 17.13
C SER A 39 8.11 -22.16 18.62
N GLN A 40 7.21 -22.76 19.41
CA GLN A 40 7.04 -22.48 20.83
C GLN A 40 8.31 -22.71 21.67
N HIS A 41 9.21 -23.55 21.18
CA HIS A 41 10.53 -23.79 21.77
C HIS A 41 11.50 -22.59 21.68
N LEU A 42 11.13 -21.50 21.00
CA LEU A 42 11.94 -20.27 20.82
C LEU A 42 11.30 -19.04 21.49
N PRO A 43 11.12 -19.02 22.83
CA PRO A 43 10.36 -17.97 23.52
C PRO A 43 10.96 -16.56 23.34
N HIS A 44 12.29 -16.44 23.31
CA HIS A 44 12.96 -15.15 23.10
C HIS A 44 12.65 -14.51 21.72
N LEU A 45 12.45 -15.33 20.68
CA LEU A 45 12.01 -14.85 19.37
C LEU A 45 10.54 -14.47 19.40
N LYS A 46 9.71 -15.15 20.19
CA LYS A 46 8.31 -14.78 20.38
C LYS A 46 8.20 -13.40 21.01
N ASP A 47 8.98 -13.12 22.05
CA ASP A 47 9.01 -11.80 22.68
C ASP A 47 9.50 -10.71 21.74
N LYS A 48 10.49 -11.03 20.89
CA LYS A 48 10.95 -10.12 19.84
C LYS A 48 9.83 -9.83 18.82
N LEU A 49 9.12 -10.86 18.36
CA LEU A 49 7.99 -10.71 17.44
C LEU A 49 6.86 -9.87 18.08
N LYS A 50 6.54 -10.10 19.35
CA LYS A 50 5.58 -9.27 20.11
C LYS A 50 5.95 -7.79 20.08
N ARG A 51 7.22 -7.47 20.39
CA ARG A 51 7.71 -6.08 20.33
C ARG A 51 7.61 -5.49 18.92
N ILE A 52 7.89 -6.28 17.87
CA ILE A 52 7.73 -5.84 16.48
C ILE A 52 6.26 -5.54 16.18
N CYS A 53 5.35 -6.46 16.53
CA CYS A 53 3.90 -6.31 16.31
C CYS A 53 3.32 -5.09 17.04
N VAL A 54 3.70 -4.84 18.29
CA VAL A 54 3.27 -3.66 19.06
C VAL A 54 3.74 -2.36 18.41
N ASN A 55 4.98 -2.34 17.91
CA ASN A 55 5.57 -1.14 17.32
C ASN A 55 5.21 -0.93 15.84
N SER A 56 4.59 -1.92 15.18
CA SER A 56 4.26 -1.83 13.76
C SER A 56 3.14 -0.84 13.45
N LYS A 57 2.34 -0.44 14.47
CA LYS A 57 1.14 0.39 14.33
C LYS A 57 0.06 -0.24 13.43
N ILE A 58 0.11 -1.56 13.30
CA ILE A 58 -0.91 -2.35 12.61
C ILE A 58 -1.86 -2.86 13.69
N LYS A 59 -3.16 -2.72 13.47
CA LYS A 59 -4.20 -3.26 14.36
C LYS A 59 -4.64 -4.64 13.89
N LYS A 60 -4.84 -4.81 12.59
CA LYS A 60 -5.30 -6.06 11.99
C LYS A 60 -4.77 -6.23 10.56
N ARG A 61 -4.81 -7.46 10.05
CA ARG A 61 -4.43 -7.84 8.68
C ARG A 61 -5.42 -8.83 8.11
N TYR A 62 -5.54 -8.86 6.80
CA TYR A 62 -6.35 -9.83 6.08
C TYR A 62 -5.42 -10.75 5.30
N MET A 63 -5.53 -12.05 5.54
CA MET A 63 -4.67 -13.07 4.95
C MET A 63 -5.52 -14.30 4.61
N LEU A 64 -5.05 -15.13 3.68
CA LEU A 64 -5.66 -16.45 3.48
C LEU A 64 -5.55 -17.27 4.79
N PRO A 65 -6.46 -18.23 5.04
CA PRO A 65 -6.49 -19.01 6.28
C PRO A 65 -5.19 -19.80 6.47
N MET A 66 -4.30 -19.26 7.31
CA MET A 66 -2.93 -19.73 7.45
C MET A 66 -2.87 -21.15 8.00
N GLU A 67 -3.73 -21.46 8.97
CA GLU A 67 -3.86 -22.75 9.64
C GLU A 67 -4.15 -23.87 8.63
N GLU A 68 -5.17 -23.68 7.80
CA GLU A 68 -5.56 -24.63 6.74
C GLU A 68 -4.47 -24.78 5.69
N ILE A 69 -3.83 -23.67 5.30
CA ILE A 69 -2.75 -23.67 4.31
C ILE A 69 -1.56 -24.50 4.80
N VAL A 70 -1.13 -24.30 6.05
CA VAL A 70 0.04 -25.02 6.58
C VAL A 70 -0.26 -26.47 6.96
N GLU A 71 -1.53 -26.79 7.26
CA GLU A 71 -1.95 -28.17 7.51
C GLU A 71 -1.88 -28.99 6.22
N LYS A 72 -2.40 -28.44 5.11
CA LYS A 72 -2.31 -29.04 3.78
C LYS A 72 -0.87 -29.04 3.24
N ASN A 73 -0.07 -28.04 3.60
CA ASN A 73 1.27 -27.82 3.07
C ASN A 73 2.31 -27.60 4.20
N PRO A 74 2.72 -28.65 4.94
CA PRO A 74 3.56 -28.51 6.14
C PRO A 74 4.95 -27.93 5.88
N ASN A 75 5.45 -27.98 4.63
CA ASN A 75 6.71 -27.34 4.28
C ASN A 75 6.61 -25.81 4.30
N ILE A 76 5.42 -25.22 4.12
CA ILE A 76 5.22 -23.76 4.15
C ILE A 76 5.60 -23.17 5.51
N ARG A 77 5.34 -23.89 6.60
CA ARG A 77 5.68 -23.46 7.97
C ARG A 77 7.13 -23.75 8.39
N THR A 78 7.88 -24.49 7.58
CA THR A 78 9.22 -24.97 7.95
C THR A 78 10.29 -24.11 7.27
N TYR A 79 11.15 -23.49 8.07
CA TYR A 79 12.24 -22.66 7.55
C TYR A 79 13.20 -23.49 6.69
N GLY A 80 13.45 -23.06 5.45
CA GLY A 80 14.36 -23.71 4.51
C GLY A 80 13.79 -24.92 3.77
N ALA A 81 12.58 -25.37 4.09
CA ALA A 81 11.96 -26.49 3.39
C ALA A 81 11.46 -26.09 1.99
N PRO A 82 11.54 -26.99 0.99
CA PRO A 82 11.01 -26.73 -0.34
C PRO A 82 9.49 -26.57 -0.27
N SER A 83 9.01 -25.38 -0.62
CA SER A 83 7.58 -25.02 -0.58
C SER A 83 7.17 -24.09 -1.72
N LEU A 84 8.01 -23.95 -2.76
CA LEU A 84 7.74 -23.03 -3.86
C LEU A 84 6.48 -23.44 -4.63
N ASP A 85 6.41 -24.70 -5.07
CA ASP A 85 5.29 -25.21 -5.88
C ASP A 85 3.96 -25.05 -5.13
N ALA A 86 3.90 -25.51 -3.88
CA ALA A 86 2.72 -25.34 -3.03
C ALA A 86 2.29 -23.88 -2.85
N ARG A 87 3.23 -22.93 -2.80
CA ARG A 87 2.90 -21.49 -2.73
C ARG A 87 2.38 -20.98 -4.07
N GLN A 88 2.97 -21.41 -5.18
CA GLN A 88 2.52 -21.02 -6.51
C GLN A 88 1.11 -21.56 -6.79
N ASP A 89 0.84 -22.82 -6.47
CA ASP A 89 -0.47 -23.44 -6.68
C ASP A 89 -1.58 -22.67 -5.95
N ILE A 90 -1.34 -22.25 -4.70
CA ILE A 90 -2.28 -21.42 -3.94
C ILE A 90 -2.46 -20.05 -4.60
N LEU A 91 -1.37 -19.39 -4.99
CA LEU A 91 -1.41 -18.01 -5.45
C LEU A 91 -2.01 -17.85 -6.85
N VAL A 92 -1.71 -18.77 -7.77
CA VAL A 92 -2.27 -18.80 -9.13
C VAL A 92 -3.79 -18.84 -9.11
N GLU A 93 -4.38 -19.47 -8.09
CA GLU A 93 -5.82 -19.50 -7.90
C GLU A 93 -6.35 -18.26 -7.14
N GLU A 94 -5.71 -17.88 -6.03
CA GLU A 94 -6.26 -16.88 -5.11
C GLU A 94 -6.00 -15.42 -5.56
N VAL A 95 -4.89 -15.14 -6.24
CA VAL A 95 -4.56 -13.79 -6.71
C VAL A 95 -5.58 -13.28 -7.74
N PRO A 96 -5.94 -14.04 -8.79
CA PRO A 96 -6.97 -13.61 -9.74
C PRO A 96 -8.36 -13.46 -9.11
N LYS A 97 -8.75 -14.34 -8.16
CA LYS A 97 -10.04 -14.23 -7.46
C LYS A 97 -10.13 -12.92 -6.69
N LEU A 98 -9.10 -12.59 -5.92
CA LEU A 98 -9.08 -11.36 -5.13
C LEU A 98 -9.05 -10.11 -6.02
N ALA A 99 -8.28 -10.16 -7.12
CA ALA A 99 -8.24 -9.07 -8.09
C ALA A 99 -9.58 -8.89 -8.80
N MET A 100 -10.27 -9.98 -9.14
CA MET A 100 -11.61 -9.94 -9.72
C MET A 100 -12.59 -9.27 -8.76
N GLU A 101 -12.59 -9.61 -7.47
CA GLU A 101 -13.47 -8.96 -6.48
C GLU A 101 -13.24 -7.44 -6.41
N ALA A 102 -11.99 -7.01 -6.35
CA ALA A 102 -11.64 -5.58 -6.35
C ALA A 102 -12.05 -4.90 -7.67
N ALA A 103 -11.78 -5.54 -8.82
CA ALA A 103 -12.11 -5.01 -10.13
C ALA A 103 -13.63 -4.88 -10.33
N MET A 104 -14.42 -5.86 -9.89
CA MET A 104 -15.87 -5.83 -9.99
C MET A 104 -16.46 -4.67 -9.19
N LYS A 105 -15.95 -4.40 -7.97
CA LYS A 105 -16.34 -3.23 -7.17
C LYS A 105 -16.00 -1.91 -7.89
N ALA A 106 -14.84 -1.85 -8.56
CA ALA A 106 -14.45 -0.67 -9.34
C ALA A 106 -15.33 -0.48 -10.58
N ILE A 107 -15.68 -1.56 -11.29
CA ILE A 107 -16.57 -1.51 -12.46
C ILE A 107 -17.99 -1.12 -12.05
N GLU A 108 -18.48 -1.66 -10.94
CA GLU A 108 -19.79 -1.29 -10.38
C GLU A 108 -19.84 0.20 -10.02
N GLU A 109 -18.80 0.72 -9.36
CA GLU A 109 -18.71 2.15 -9.08
C GLU A 109 -18.57 3.00 -10.35
N TRP A 110 -17.82 2.52 -11.34
CA TRP A 110 -17.64 3.22 -12.62
C TRP A 110 -18.96 3.36 -13.38
N GLY A 111 -19.84 2.36 -13.29
CA GLY A 111 -21.19 2.39 -13.87
C GLY A 111 -21.25 2.10 -15.37
N GLU A 112 -20.12 1.84 -16.03
CA GLU A 112 -20.04 1.48 -17.45
C GLU A 112 -19.86 -0.04 -17.64
N PRO A 113 -20.22 -0.60 -18.81
CA PRO A 113 -20.01 -2.01 -19.10
C PRO A 113 -18.52 -2.40 -19.04
N ALA A 114 -18.20 -3.55 -18.45
CA ALA A 114 -16.83 -4.09 -18.43
C ALA A 114 -16.24 -4.25 -19.85
N ALA A 115 -17.08 -4.49 -20.85
CA ALA A 115 -16.69 -4.57 -22.26
C ALA A 115 -16.12 -3.25 -22.84
N SER A 116 -16.34 -2.12 -22.17
CA SER A 116 -15.78 -0.81 -22.53
C SER A 116 -14.32 -0.64 -22.09
N ILE A 117 -13.77 -1.56 -21.29
CA ILE A 117 -12.37 -1.54 -20.88
C ILE A 117 -11.48 -1.94 -22.06
N THR A 118 -10.53 -1.07 -22.42
CA THR A 118 -9.62 -1.30 -23.55
C THR A 118 -8.26 -1.87 -23.15
N HIS A 119 -7.84 -1.65 -21.91
CA HIS A 119 -6.53 -2.03 -21.40
C HIS A 119 -6.64 -2.55 -19.97
N LEU A 120 -5.88 -3.60 -19.67
CA LEU A 120 -5.71 -4.15 -18.33
C LEU A 120 -4.23 -4.03 -17.94
N VAL A 121 -3.95 -3.35 -16.83
CA VAL A 121 -2.62 -3.32 -16.22
C VAL A 121 -2.70 -4.09 -14.90
N PHE A 122 -1.95 -5.19 -14.80
CA PHE A 122 -1.96 -6.07 -13.64
C PHE A 122 -0.57 -6.10 -12.98
N CYS A 123 -0.51 -5.97 -11.66
CA CYS A 123 0.73 -5.97 -10.90
C CYS A 123 0.58 -6.88 -9.67
N THR A 124 1.47 -7.88 -9.54
CA THR A 124 1.58 -8.74 -8.36
C THR A 124 3.05 -9.02 -8.05
N SER A 125 3.36 -9.18 -6.76
CA SER A 125 4.68 -9.63 -6.27
C SER A 125 4.57 -10.89 -5.40
N SER A 126 3.35 -11.42 -5.26
CA SER A 126 3.10 -12.68 -4.56
C SER A 126 3.60 -13.85 -5.40
N GLU A 127 3.55 -13.70 -6.72
CA GLU A 127 4.16 -14.61 -7.68
C GLU A 127 5.50 -14.05 -8.14
N ILE A 128 6.29 -14.91 -8.79
CA ILE A 128 7.61 -14.65 -9.39
C ILE A 128 8.79 -15.03 -8.46
N SER A 129 9.77 -15.73 -9.06
CA SER A 129 11.10 -16.06 -8.54
C SER A 129 11.50 -15.20 -7.32
N ALA A 130 11.50 -15.82 -6.14
CA ALA A 130 11.98 -15.21 -4.91
C ALA A 130 13.29 -15.87 -4.47
N PRO A 131 14.38 -15.10 -4.24
CA PRO A 131 14.46 -13.63 -4.23
C PRO A 131 14.74 -13.02 -5.61
N SER A 132 14.24 -11.80 -5.85
CA SER A 132 14.67 -10.94 -6.95
C SER A 132 16.15 -10.54 -6.80
N ALA A 133 16.85 -10.34 -7.93
CA ALA A 133 18.31 -10.19 -7.99
C ALA A 133 18.83 -8.95 -7.22
N ASP A 134 18.04 -7.89 -7.19
CA ASP A 134 18.23 -6.66 -6.41
C ASP A 134 18.30 -6.91 -4.89
N ARG A 135 17.47 -7.80 -4.35
CA ARG A 135 17.50 -8.17 -2.91
C ARG A 135 18.72 -9.01 -2.55
N ARG A 136 19.18 -9.87 -3.47
CA ARG A 136 20.46 -10.60 -3.30
C ARG A 136 21.65 -9.64 -3.39
N LEU A 137 21.63 -8.71 -4.33
CA LEU A 137 22.68 -7.69 -4.49
C LEU A 137 22.78 -6.77 -3.27
N ALA A 138 21.66 -6.19 -2.80
CA ALA A 138 21.65 -5.30 -1.63
C ALA A 138 22.24 -5.94 -0.36
N LYS A 139 22.06 -7.26 -0.18
CA LYS A 139 22.67 -8.04 0.91
C LYS A 139 24.17 -8.28 0.70
N LEU A 140 24.61 -8.46 -0.54
CA LEU A 140 26.01 -8.72 -0.90
C LEU A 140 26.90 -7.47 -0.85
N ILE A 141 26.35 -6.28 -1.09
CA ILE A 141 27.12 -5.02 -1.12
C ILE A 141 26.93 -4.13 0.12
N GLY A 142 26.30 -4.63 1.18
CA GLY A 142 26.28 -3.96 2.50
C GLY A 142 25.48 -2.65 2.56
N LEU A 143 24.40 -2.51 1.79
CA LEU A 143 23.59 -1.29 1.79
C LEU A 143 22.84 -1.10 3.11
N LYS A 144 22.75 0.17 3.56
CA LYS A 144 21.99 0.59 4.75
C LYS A 144 20.49 0.25 4.59
N PRO A 145 19.74 0.02 5.70
CA PRO A 145 18.30 -0.23 5.66
C PRO A 145 17.56 0.86 4.86
N SER A 146 16.70 0.45 3.93
CA SER A 146 16.00 1.29 2.94
C SER A 146 15.22 2.47 3.52
N VAL A 147 14.89 2.44 4.82
CA VAL A 147 14.12 3.48 5.51
C VAL A 147 14.88 4.81 5.60
N GLN A 148 16.21 4.81 5.76
CA GLN A 148 16.99 6.06 5.79
C GLN A 148 17.09 6.70 4.39
N VAL A 149 17.30 5.87 3.37
CA VAL A 149 17.50 6.36 2.00
C VAL A 149 16.21 6.98 1.42
N VAL A 150 15.03 6.42 1.71
CA VAL A 150 13.76 7.03 1.25
C VAL A 150 13.56 8.42 1.83
N ALA A 151 13.71 8.57 3.15
CA ALA A 151 13.51 9.84 3.83
C ALA A 151 14.53 10.89 3.35
N GLU A 152 15.77 10.52 3.07
CA GLU A 152 16.78 11.47 2.59
C GLU A 152 16.50 11.98 1.17
N ASN A 153 15.81 11.21 0.32
CA ASN A 153 15.62 11.53 -1.10
C ASN A 153 14.20 12.03 -1.44
N ILE A 154 13.21 11.85 -0.56
CA ILE A 154 11.82 12.20 -0.87
C ILE A 154 11.60 13.68 -1.17
N GLU A 155 12.33 14.56 -0.49
CA GLU A 155 12.26 16.01 -0.73
C GLU A 155 12.70 16.37 -2.14
N GLN A 156 13.78 15.76 -2.63
CA GLN A 156 14.25 15.96 -4.00
C GLN A 156 13.23 15.40 -5.01
N CYS A 157 12.69 14.20 -4.78
CA CYS A 157 11.66 13.63 -5.66
C CYS A 157 10.42 14.54 -5.76
N LEU A 158 9.98 15.13 -4.64
CA LEU A 158 8.87 16.08 -4.62
C LEU A 158 9.23 17.38 -5.34
N ALA A 159 10.40 17.94 -5.06
CA ALA A 159 10.86 19.16 -5.73
C ALA A 159 10.90 18.99 -7.25
N GLU A 160 11.44 17.88 -7.76
CA GLU A 160 11.47 17.59 -9.19
C GLU A 160 10.07 17.37 -9.78
N THR A 161 9.18 16.70 -9.05
CA THR A 161 7.79 16.45 -9.47
C THR A 161 6.97 17.74 -9.56
N PHE A 162 7.17 18.66 -8.60
CA PHE A 162 6.33 19.84 -8.43
C PHE A 162 6.96 21.15 -8.91
N ALA A 163 8.26 21.19 -9.23
CA ALA A 163 8.89 22.36 -9.83
C ALA A 163 8.16 22.88 -11.08
N PRO A 164 7.69 22.01 -12.02
CA PRO A 164 6.89 22.47 -13.17
C PRO A 164 5.48 22.97 -12.81
N LEU A 165 5.01 22.71 -11.59
CA LEU A 165 3.66 23.00 -11.09
C LEU A 165 3.64 24.18 -10.12
N GLY A 166 4.80 24.71 -9.72
CA GLY A 166 4.91 25.89 -8.86
C GLY A 166 4.49 25.65 -7.40
N VAL A 167 4.51 24.41 -6.92
CA VAL A 167 4.23 24.12 -5.50
C VAL A 167 5.52 24.18 -4.71
N GLU A 168 5.58 25.11 -3.75
CA GLU A 168 6.75 25.33 -2.90
C GLU A 168 6.52 24.85 -1.45
N ASN A 169 5.25 24.77 -1.03
CA ASN A 169 4.86 24.38 0.32
C ASN A 169 4.25 22.98 0.34
N TRP A 170 4.96 22.01 0.93
CA TRP A 170 4.52 20.63 1.09
C TRP A 170 3.19 20.50 1.85
N ASN A 171 2.87 21.46 2.73
CA ASN A 171 1.61 21.44 3.46
C ASN A 171 0.39 21.88 2.64
N GLU A 172 0.55 22.31 1.40
CA GLU A 172 -0.56 22.59 0.47
C GLU A 172 -0.97 21.35 -0.35
N LEU A 173 -0.23 20.25 -0.24
CA LEU A 173 -0.49 19.00 -0.96
C LEU A 173 -1.28 18.00 -0.12
N PHE A 174 -2.26 17.29 -0.69
CA PHE A 174 -2.74 16.05 -0.07
C PHE A 174 -1.79 14.88 -0.37
N TYR A 175 -1.80 13.84 0.47
CA TYR A 175 -0.83 12.74 0.38
C TYR A 175 -1.50 11.37 0.32
N ALA A 176 -1.05 10.55 -0.64
CA ALA A 176 -1.36 9.13 -0.73
C ALA A 176 -0.06 8.30 -0.72
N VAL A 177 0.45 8.02 0.47
CA VAL A 177 1.79 7.41 0.65
C VAL A 177 1.68 5.91 0.92
N HIS A 178 2.51 5.12 0.24
CA HIS A 178 2.61 3.68 0.45
C HIS A 178 2.87 3.34 1.93
N THR A 179 2.10 2.38 2.47
CA THR A 179 2.14 1.97 3.87
C THR A 179 3.25 0.95 4.16
N GLY A 180 4.47 1.24 3.70
CA GLY A 180 5.63 0.34 3.82
C GLY A 180 5.99 0.01 5.27
N GLY A 181 5.70 0.94 6.18
CA GLY A 181 5.80 0.77 7.62
C GLY A 181 5.78 2.10 8.37
N ALA A 182 5.54 2.04 9.68
CA ALA A 182 5.42 3.22 10.53
C ALA A 182 6.66 4.14 10.51
N ALA A 183 7.86 3.57 10.35
CA ALA A 183 9.10 4.35 10.28
C ALA A 183 9.20 5.20 9.01
N ILE A 184 8.70 4.72 7.87
CA ILE A 184 8.70 5.47 6.60
C ILE A 184 7.76 6.67 6.70
N LEU A 185 6.54 6.46 7.21
CA LEU A 185 5.57 7.56 7.37
C LEU A 185 6.08 8.63 8.34
N ARG A 186 6.68 8.23 9.47
CA ARG A 186 7.31 9.18 10.41
C ARG A 186 8.47 9.93 9.77
N GLY A 187 9.38 9.21 9.12
CA GLY A 187 10.55 9.81 8.47
C GLY A 187 10.16 10.81 7.39
N MET A 188 9.12 10.50 6.60
CA MET A 188 8.58 11.41 5.60
C MET A 188 7.92 12.65 6.23
N GLN A 189 7.10 12.47 7.27
CA GLN A 189 6.47 13.58 7.99
C GLN A 189 7.52 14.52 8.61
N GLU A 190 8.52 13.96 9.28
CA GLU A 190 9.61 14.71 9.90
C GLU A 190 10.44 15.46 8.86
N LYS A 191 10.89 14.75 7.81
CA LYS A 191 11.78 15.33 6.79
C LYS A 191 11.12 16.48 6.03
N LEU A 192 9.85 16.31 5.66
CA LEU A 192 9.12 17.32 4.87
C LEU A 192 8.44 18.38 5.72
N GLY A 193 8.54 18.30 7.06
CA GLY A 193 7.84 19.21 7.97
C GLY A 193 6.32 19.17 7.78
N LEU A 194 5.74 17.99 7.55
CA LEU A 194 4.30 17.88 7.32
C LEU A 194 3.54 18.11 8.63
N ALA A 195 2.48 18.91 8.52
CA ALA A 195 1.52 19.12 9.59
C ALA A 195 0.88 17.79 10.02
N GLU A 196 0.40 17.77 11.26
CA GLU A 196 -0.42 16.67 11.74
C GLU A 196 -1.66 16.51 10.85
N GLY A 197 -2.08 15.26 10.60
CA GLY A 197 -3.22 14.98 9.73
C GLY A 197 -2.85 14.66 8.28
N LYS A 198 -1.71 15.16 7.75
CA LYS A 198 -1.36 15.03 6.32
C LYS A 198 -1.20 13.59 5.86
N LEU A 199 -0.80 12.69 6.75
CA LEU A 199 -0.60 11.26 6.47
C LEU A 199 -1.69 10.36 7.08
N ASP A 200 -2.82 10.93 7.54
CA ASP A 200 -3.86 10.17 8.24
C ASP A 200 -4.41 9.00 7.42
N ALA A 201 -4.66 9.21 6.13
CA ALA A 201 -5.16 8.14 5.25
C ALA A 201 -4.16 6.97 5.18
N SER A 202 -2.87 7.27 5.05
CA SER A 202 -1.79 6.26 5.08
C SER A 202 -1.69 5.56 6.43
N TRP A 203 -1.78 6.30 7.55
CA TRP A 203 -1.80 5.70 8.89
C TRP A 203 -3.01 4.80 9.12
N SER A 204 -4.19 5.23 8.68
CA SER A 204 -5.43 4.46 8.76
C SER A 204 -5.32 3.15 7.98
N VAL A 205 -4.80 3.20 6.75
CA VAL A 205 -4.62 1.99 5.94
C VAL A 205 -3.59 1.05 6.56
N LEU A 206 -2.47 1.58 7.07
CA LEU A 206 -1.47 0.78 7.77
C LEU A 206 -2.08 0.09 9.01
N SER A 207 -2.90 0.81 9.77
CA SER A 207 -3.58 0.27 10.95
C SER A 207 -4.55 -0.85 10.59
N GLU A 208 -5.45 -0.61 9.63
CA GLU A 208 -6.58 -1.51 9.35
C GLU A 208 -6.23 -2.68 8.41
N TYR A 209 -5.18 -2.55 7.60
CA TYR A 209 -4.83 -3.56 6.59
C TYR A 209 -3.37 -4.01 6.63
N GLY A 210 -2.49 -3.25 7.29
CA GLY A 210 -1.05 -3.49 7.26
C GLY A 210 -0.38 -3.09 5.95
N ASN A 211 0.78 -3.69 5.69
CA ASN A 211 1.46 -3.55 4.40
C ASN A 211 1.01 -4.69 3.46
N MET A 212 0.26 -4.34 2.42
CA MET A 212 -0.27 -5.24 1.39
C MET A 212 0.59 -5.26 0.11
N GLY A 213 1.75 -4.59 0.08
CA GLY A 213 2.58 -4.44 -1.12
C GLY A 213 2.09 -3.32 -2.05
N SER A 214 2.10 -3.57 -3.37
CA SER A 214 1.72 -2.58 -4.38
C SER A 214 0.32 -1.96 -4.21
N PRO A 215 -0.76 -2.67 -3.79
CA PRO A 215 -2.09 -2.06 -3.71
C PRO A 215 -2.25 -1.02 -2.60
N CYS A 216 -1.31 -0.89 -1.65
CA CYS A 216 -1.46 0.04 -0.52
C CYS A 216 -1.79 1.47 -0.94
N VAL A 217 -1.13 2.00 -1.98
CA VAL A 217 -1.38 3.39 -2.42
C VAL A 217 -2.80 3.58 -2.97
N LEU A 218 -3.39 2.54 -3.57
CA LEU A 218 -4.77 2.57 -4.06
C LEU A 218 -5.78 2.51 -2.90
N PHE A 219 -5.50 1.71 -1.87
CA PHE A 219 -6.28 1.72 -0.63
C PHE A 219 -6.21 3.09 0.07
N VAL A 220 -5.04 3.74 0.07
CA VAL A 220 -4.90 5.08 0.66
C VAL A 220 -5.69 6.12 -0.12
N LEU A 221 -5.66 6.09 -1.45
CA LEU A 221 -6.48 6.98 -2.28
C LEU A 221 -7.98 6.77 -2.01
N ASP A 222 -8.42 5.52 -1.93
CA ASP A 222 -9.82 5.20 -1.64
C ASP A 222 -10.24 5.67 -0.23
N ALA A 223 -9.38 5.46 0.77
CA ALA A 223 -9.60 5.96 2.14
C ALA A 223 -9.66 7.50 2.17
N LEU A 224 -8.75 8.17 1.47
CA LEU A 224 -8.67 9.63 1.41
C LEU A 224 -9.94 10.25 0.80
N ARG A 225 -10.40 9.75 -0.35
CA ARG A 225 -11.61 10.28 -0.99
C ARG A 225 -12.86 9.99 -0.15
N LYS A 226 -12.96 8.82 0.48
CA LYS A 226 -14.09 8.45 1.35
C LYS A 226 -14.13 9.31 2.61
N LYS A 227 -12.99 9.56 3.24
CA LYS A 227 -12.86 10.52 4.36
C LYS A 227 -13.31 11.91 3.93
N SER A 228 -12.79 12.39 2.79
CA SER A 228 -13.12 13.72 2.26
C SER A 228 -14.62 13.89 2.02
N MET A 229 -15.28 12.89 1.43
CA MET A 229 -16.73 12.89 1.22
C MET A 229 -17.51 12.81 2.54
N GLY A 230 -17.12 11.92 3.45
CA GLY A 230 -17.80 11.74 4.74
C GLY A 230 -17.71 12.96 5.66
N GLU A 231 -16.60 13.71 5.57
CA GLU A 231 -16.38 14.95 6.33
C GLU A 231 -16.88 16.22 5.61
N GLY A 232 -17.43 16.09 4.40
CA GLY A 232 -17.94 17.24 3.64
C GLY A 232 -16.86 18.22 3.19
N ARG A 233 -15.66 17.73 2.88
CA ARG A 233 -14.55 18.54 2.34
C ARG A 233 -14.90 19.08 0.95
N SER A 234 -14.22 20.16 0.53
CA SER A 234 -14.47 20.80 -0.77
C SER A 234 -13.98 20.00 -1.97
N THR A 235 -13.03 19.07 -1.79
CA THR A 235 -12.45 18.24 -2.86
C THR A 235 -12.24 16.81 -2.39
N THR A 236 -12.05 15.88 -3.33
CA THR A 236 -11.65 14.48 -3.06
C THR A 236 -10.28 14.32 -2.40
N GLY A 237 -9.47 15.39 -2.37
CA GLY A 237 -8.13 15.44 -1.80
C GLY A 237 -8.09 16.22 -0.49
N ASP A 238 -9.01 15.93 0.44
CA ASP A 238 -9.10 16.58 1.76
C ASP A 238 -9.24 18.11 1.70
N GLY A 239 -9.93 18.60 0.67
CA GLY A 239 -10.14 20.04 0.43
C GLY A 239 -8.99 20.75 -0.25
N LEU A 240 -7.90 20.05 -0.60
CA LEU A 240 -6.75 20.58 -1.32
C LEU A 240 -6.85 20.27 -2.82
N GLU A 241 -6.30 21.14 -3.67
CA GLU A 241 -6.35 20.99 -5.12
C GLU A 241 -5.33 19.96 -5.64
N MET A 242 -4.10 20.06 -5.15
CA MET A 242 -2.97 19.25 -5.61
C MET A 242 -2.56 18.26 -4.54
N GLY A 243 -2.00 17.13 -4.97
CA GLY A 243 -1.48 16.13 -4.07
C GLY A 243 -0.50 15.20 -4.74
N VAL A 244 0.08 14.31 -3.94
CA VAL A 244 1.08 13.36 -4.41
C VAL A 244 0.76 11.95 -3.95
N LEU A 245 0.84 11.01 -4.89
CA LEU A 245 0.95 9.59 -4.58
C LEU A 245 2.42 9.19 -4.59
N VAL A 246 2.84 8.46 -3.56
CA VAL A 246 4.24 8.03 -3.41
C VAL A 246 4.31 6.53 -3.17
N GLY A 247 4.97 5.82 -4.09
CA GLY A 247 5.33 4.40 -3.98
C GLY A 247 6.80 4.22 -3.63
N PHE A 248 7.13 3.16 -2.88
CA PHE A 248 8.50 2.79 -2.57
C PHE A 248 8.72 1.31 -2.84
N GLY A 249 9.86 0.96 -3.41
CA GLY A 249 10.18 -0.42 -3.75
C GLY A 249 11.67 -0.77 -3.61
N PRO A 250 11.99 -2.07 -3.73
CA PRO A 250 13.37 -2.55 -3.83
C PRO A 250 14.18 -1.81 -4.91
N GLY A 251 15.47 -1.57 -4.64
CA GLY A 251 16.33 -0.78 -5.52
C GLY A 251 17.40 0.02 -4.76
N LEU A 252 17.10 1.15 -4.12
CA LEU A 252 15.82 1.79 -3.82
C LEU A 252 15.15 2.44 -5.05
N THR A 253 13.83 2.24 -5.21
CA THR A 253 13.02 2.96 -6.20
C THR A 253 11.93 3.77 -5.49
N VAL A 254 11.78 5.03 -5.89
CA VAL A 254 10.69 5.92 -5.47
C VAL A 254 9.89 6.29 -6.71
N GLU A 255 8.57 6.08 -6.65
CA GLU A 255 7.66 6.54 -7.70
C GLU A 255 6.78 7.65 -7.15
N THR A 256 6.77 8.80 -7.83
CA THR A 256 5.93 9.95 -7.49
C THR A 256 4.95 10.23 -8.62
N VAL A 257 3.68 10.39 -8.25
CA VAL A 257 2.62 10.79 -9.19
C VAL A 257 1.96 12.04 -8.64
N ALA A 258 2.06 13.15 -9.38
CA ALA A 258 1.27 14.34 -9.10
C ALA A 258 -0.21 14.08 -9.42
N LEU A 259 -1.07 14.42 -8.46
CA LEU A 259 -2.51 14.26 -8.54
C LEU A 259 -3.18 15.62 -8.42
N LYS A 260 -4.31 15.76 -9.12
CA LYS A 260 -5.25 16.87 -8.96
C LYS A 260 -6.57 16.32 -8.47
N SER A 261 -7.09 16.87 -7.38
CA SER A 261 -8.38 16.48 -6.82
C SER A 261 -9.55 16.98 -7.67
N VAL A 262 -10.73 16.45 -7.39
CA VAL A 262 -11.99 16.85 -8.02
C VAL A 262 -12.87 17.55 -6.97
N PRO A 263 -13.52 18.68 -7.31
CA PRO A 263 -14.47 19.33 -6.41
C PRO A 263 -15.61 18.39 -6.02
N LEU A 264 -15.89 18.31 -4.71
CA LEU A 264 -17.07 17.61 -4.20
C LEU A 264 -18.24 18.58 -4.19
N LYS A 265 -19.41 18.13 -4.67
CA LYS A 265 -20.63 18.95 -4.57
C LYS A 265 -21.01 19.06 -3.10
N ALA A 266 -21.33 20.27 -2.64
CA ALA A 266 -21.88 20.48 -1.30
C ALA A 266 -23.13 19.61 -1.13
N THR A 267 -23.10 18.67 -0.19
CA THR A 267 -24.30 17.97 0.25
C THR A 267 -25.23 19.04 0.82
N LYS A 268 -26.34 19.31 0.13
CA LYS A 268 -27.44 20.08 0.71
C LYS A 268 -27.88 19.28 1.95
N LYS A 269 -27.57 19.81 3.14
CA LYS A 269 -28.20 19.37 4.38
C LYS A 269 -29.71 19.57 4.30
#